data_AF-A0A351I9U3-F1
#
_entry.id   AF-A0A351I9U3-F1
#
_cell.length_a   1.000
_cell.length_b   1.000
_cell.length_c   1.000
_cell.angle_alpha   90.00
_cell.angle_beta   90.00
_cell.angle_gamma   90.00
#
_symmetry.space_group_name_H-M   'P 1'
#
loop_
_entity.id
_entity.type
_entity.pdbx_description
1 polymer ?
#
loop_
_entity_poly.entity_id
_entity_poly.type
_entity_poly.pdbx_seq_one_letter_code
_entity_poly.pdbx_strand_id
1 'polypeptide(L)'
;MLEQSVIRKIQMAKFLYFLGKDCFKIAENAERIGAGIILLQDAVELFLIALCEQLKVTINDNVSFPGYFSIIKKEKGEDVPLSTKMLELNRQRVNLKHHGILPRIEDCRDFPVVVNNFFEESSARYLKINFNNITLIDLLKDSENKCLLKEAEDFLKSQNYKECQINCRKVIYLAFEKQYDIRDFEKGTANVLGSFASMAPSYATTKEYIEEHVKEPTDYIVLDYNGLDKDLLAIGISLIDYWNIRRITPEVYYYKEDKEWVIKDEFEDDIYNEENAEYSLRKTIEILLLKQENISQQRLAKGNIKTVKIKNTATKVYEKASIDSKIVNELDKDEEVYLGARIRGLKDKNFYCRIIRLTDKSQKNNFVYGFVCDEDIEER
;
A
#
# COMPACT_ATOMS: atom_id res chain seq x y z
N MET A 1 8.99 -28.74 9.37
CA MET A 1 8.38 -27.40 9.33
C MET A 1 9.47 -26.42 8.93
N LEU A 2 9.22 -25.53 7.97
CA LEU A 2 10.23 -24.58 7.50
C LEU A 2 10.46 -23.50 8.56
N GLU A 3 11.70 -23.04 8.68
CA GLU A 3 12.02 -21.90 9.53
C GLU A 3 11.42 -20.61 8.96
N GLN A 4 11.03 -19.66 9.81
CA GLN A 4 10.37 -18.42 9.38
C GLN A 4 11.28 -17.58 8.45
N SER A 5 12.59 -17.61 8.68
CA SER A 5 13.59 -16.97 7.84
C SER A 5 13.62 -17.55 6.43
N VAL A 6 13.51 -18.88 6.29
CA VAL A 6 13.43 -19.58 5.00
C VAL A 6 12.14 -19.20 4.26
N ILE A 7 10.99 -19.22 4.95
CA ILE A 7 9.70 -18.84 4.36
C ILE A 7 9.76 -17.42 3.80
N ARG A 8 10.29 -16.45 4.56
CA ARG A 8 10.41 -15.06 4.11
C ARG A 8 11.29 -14.90 2.88
N LYS A 9 12.40 -15.64 2.78
CA LYS A 9 13.26 -15.62 1.59
C LYS A 9 12.53 -16.20 0.37
N ILE A 10 11.78 -17.28 0.55
CA ILE A 10 10.99 -17.86 -0.55
C ILE A 10 9.87 -16.92 -0.98
N GLN A 11 9.19 -16.25 -0.04
CA GLN A 11 8.18 -15.23 -0.34
C GLN A 11 8.78 -14.08 -1.14
N MET A 12 9.95 -13.58 -0.73
CA MET A 12 10.64 -12.53 -1.48
C MET A 12 11.09 -13.01 -2.87
N ALA A 13 11.60 -14.23 -2.99
CA ALA A 13 11.93 -14.83 -4.29
C ALA A 13 10.69 -14.93 -5.19
N LYS A 14 9.54 -15.36 -4.64
CA LYS A 14 8.26 -15.43 -5.35
C LYS A 14 7.76 -14.04 -5.78
N PHE A 15 7.95 -13.02 -4.95
CA PHE A 15 7.63 -11.64 -5.30
C PHE A 15 8.50 -11.12 -6.46
N LEU A 16 9.83 -11.28 -6.38
CA LEU A 16 10.76 -10.92 -7.46
C LEU A 16 10.46 -11.67 -8.76
N TYR A 17 10.07 -12.93 -8.65
CA TYR A 17 9.62 -13.74 -9.78
C TYR A 17 8.42 -13.13 -10.50
N PHE A 18 7.38 -12.72 -9.76
CA PHE A 18 6.20 -12.11 -10.38
C PHE A 18 6.52 -10.77 -11.03
N LEU A 19 7.33 -9.92 -10.39
CA LEU A 19 7.82 -8.67 -10.99
C LEU A 19 8.60 -8.97 -12.28
N GLY A 20 9.52 -9.94 -12.24
CA GLY A 20 10.30 -10.37 -13.38
C GLY A 20 9.44 -10.93 -14.51
N LYS A 21 8.44 -11.76 -14.21
CA LYS A 21 7.48 -12.31 -15.17
C LYS A 21 6.68 -11.22 -15.89
N ASP A 22 6.25 -10.19 -15.16
CA ASP A 22 5.48 -9.07 -15.74
C ASP A 22 6.29 -8.21 -16.72
N CYS A 23 7.61 -8.29 -16.67
CA CYS A 23 8.47 -7.70 -17.70
C CYS A 23 8.34 -8.39 -19.07
N PHE A 24 7.99 -9.68 -19.11
CA PHE A 24 7.88 -10.46 -20.35
C PHE A 24 6.50 -10.35 -21.02
N LYS A 25 5.52 -9.70 -20.39
CA LYS A 25 4.17 -9.51 -20.96
C LYS A 25 4.17 -8.68 -22.25
N ILE A 26 5.11 -7.75 -22.38
CA ILE A 26 5.31 -6.98 -23.61
C ILE A 26 6.49 -7.61 -24.34
N ALA A 27 6.19 -8.57 -25.22
CA ALA A 27 7.16 -9.45 -25.84
C ALA A 27 8.14 -8.77 -26.83
N GLU A 28 8.04 -7.47 -27.07
CA GLU A 28 8.81 -6.75 -28.10
C GLU A 28 9.74 -5.65 -27.53
N ASN A 29 10.00 -5.64 -26.21
CA ASN A 29 10.88 -4.66 -25.59
C ASN A 29 12.07 -5.34 -24.90
N ALA A 30 13.25 -5.25 -25.53
CA ALA A 30 14.47 -5.93 -25.08
C ALA A 30 14.99 -5.38 -23.74
N GLU A 31 14.82 -4.10 -23.46
CA GLU A 31 15.22 -3.45 -22.22
C GLU A 31 14.35 -3.94 -21.05
N ARG A 32 13.04 -4.05 -21.28
CA ARG A 32 12.08 -4.56 -20.30
C ARG A 32 12.36 -6.04 -20.02
N ILE A 33 12.59 -6.85 -21.06
CA ILE A 33 13.03 -8.24 -20.91
C ILE A 33 14.36 -8.31 -20.15
N GLY A 34 15.29 -7.40 -20.41
CA GLY A 34 16.54 -7.28 -19.65
C GLY A 34 16.32 -7.04 -18.16
N ALA A 35 15.43 -6.12 -17.79
CA ALA A 35 15.03 -5.92 -16.40
C ALA A 35 14.39 -7.19 -15.80
N GLY A 36 13.55 -7.87 -16.58
CA GLY A 36 12.95 -9.16 -16.20
C GLY A 36 13.98 -10.24 -15.92
N ILE A 37 15.03 -10.37 -16.75
CA ILE A 37 16.13 -11.33 -16.57
C ILE A 37 16.87 -11.08 -15.24
N ILE A 38 17.12 -9.82 -14.89
CA ILE A 38 17.75 -9.45 -13.61
C ILE A 38 16.87 -9.91 -12.44
N LEU A 39 15.58 -9.54 -12.47
CA LEU A 39 14.62 -9.89 -11.41
C LEU A 39 14.44 -11.41 -11.26
N LEU A 40 14.34 -12.15 -12.37
CA LEU A 40 14.25 -13.60 -12.36
C LEU A 40 15.51 -14.25 -11.79
N GLN A 41 16.71 -13.74 -12.12
CA GLN A 41 17.96 -14.27 -11.57
C GLN A 41 18.07 -14.00 -10.08
N ASP A 42 17.75 -12.79 -9.62
CA ASP A 42 17.74 -12.44 -8.20
C ASP A 42 16.72 -13.29 -7.42
N ALA A 43 15.56 -13.58 -8.01
CA ALA A 43 14.57 -14.51 -7.45
C ALA A 43 15.16 -15.92 -7.26
N VAL A 44 15.83 -16.46 -8.29
CA VAL A 44 16.46 -17.79 -8.24
C VAL A 44 17.57 -17.83 -7.21
N GLU A 45 18.41 -16.81 -7.14
CA GLU A 45 19.51 -16.74 -6.18
C GLU A 45 18.99 -16.69 -4.74
N LEU A 46 17.99 -15.85 -4.47
CA LEU A 46 17.39 -15.76 -3.14
C LEU A 46 16.71 -17.07 -2.71
N PHE A 47 16.09 -17.78 -3.66
CA PHE A 47 15.52 -19.09 -3.43
C PHE A 47 16.61 -20.14 -3.14
N LEU A 48 17.73 -20.13 -3.86
CA LEU A 48 18.88 -21.01 -3.58
C LEU A 48 19.48 -20.76 -2.19
N ILE A 49 19.54 -19.51 -1.74
CA ILE A 49 19.94 -19.16 -0.36
C ILE A 49 18.96 -19.80 0.63
N ALA A 50 17.65 -19.69 0.39
CA ALA A 50 16.63 -20.31 1.23
C ALA A 50 16.76 -21.84 1.28
N LEU A 51 17.08 -22.48 0.14
CA LEU A 51 17.37 -23.91 0.10
C LEU A 51 18.60 -24.25 0.95
N CYS A 52 19.71 -23.54 0.77
CA CYS A 52 20.93 -23.82 1.52
C CYS A 52 20.71 -23.69 3.04
N GLU A 53 19.96 -22.67 3.48
CA GLU A 53 19.57 -22.49 4.87
C GLU A 53 18.68 -23.63 5.38
N GLN A 54 17.64 -24.02 4.63
CA GLN A 54 16.79 -25.16 5.00
C GLN A 54 17.56 -26.47 5.09
N LEU A 55 18.55 -26.64 4.22
CA LEU A 55 19.44 -27.80 4.19
C LEU A 55 20.55 -27.71 5.25
N LYS A 56 20.62 -26.61 6.00
CA LYS A 56 21.62 -26.32 7.04
C LYS A 56 23.05 -26.40 6.52
N VAL A 57 23.25 -26.00 5.26
CA VAL A 57 24.57 -25.98 4.63
C VAL A 57 25.26 -24.66 4.94
N THR A 58 26.53 -24.73 5.33
CA THR A 58 27.34 -23.53 5.57
C THR A 58 27.70 -22.87 4.24
N ILE A 59 27.29 -21.61 4.08
CA ILE A 59 27.59 -20.77 2.93
C ILE A 59 28.66 -19.77 3.36
N ASN A 60 29.73 -19.64 2.58
CA ASN A 60 30.72 -18.57 2.79
C ASN A 60 30.18 -17.25 2.22
N ASP A 61 30.64 -16.11 2.72
CA ASP A 61 30.11 -14.78 2.33
C ASP A 61 30.25 -14.44 0.82
N ASN A 62 31.06 -15.18 0.05
CA ASN A 62 31.35 -14.92 -1.37
C ASN A 62 30.99 -16.09 -2.30
N VAL A 63 29.91 -16.83 -2.01
CA VAL A 63 29.45 -17.90 -2.91
C VAL A 63 28.93 -17.29 -4.22
N SER A 64 29.52 -17.71 -5.34
CA SER A 64 29.04 -17.34 -6.67
C SER A 64 27.73 -18.05 -6.99
N PHE A 65 26.93 -17.50 -7.90
CA PHE A 65 25.65 -18.11 -8.31
C PHE A 65 25.77 -19.61 -8.70
N PRO A 66 26.75 -20.03 -9.54
CA PRO A 66 26.97 -21.46 -9.81
C PRO A 66 27.40 -22.28 -8.57
N GLY A 67 28.02 -21.62 -7.60
CA GLY A 67 28.49 -22.23 -6.35
C GLY A 67 27.35 -22.81 -5.52
N TYR A 68 26.18 -22.17 -5.46
CA TYR A 68 25.02 -22.69 -4.73
C TYR A 68 24.59 -24.08 -5.22
N PHE A 69 24.54 -24.29 -6.55
CA PHE A 69 24.21 -25.59 -7.12
C PHE A 69 25.21 -26.67 -6.73
N SER A 70 26.51 -26.33 -6.72
CA SER A 70 27.59 -27.24 -6.33
C SER A 70 27.50 -27.63 -4.85
N ILE A 71 27.16 -26.65 -4.00
CA ILE A 71 26.97 -26.84 -2.56
C ILE A 71 25.78 -27.77 -2.29
N ILE A 72 24.63 -27.51 -2.91
CA ILE A 72 23.42 -28.34 -2.75
C ILE A 72 23.66 -29.75 -3.29
N LYS A 73 24.32 -29.89 -4.46
CA LYS A 73 24.68 -31.19 -5.02
C LYS A 73 25.58 -32.00 -4.09
N LYS A 74 26.58 -31.35 -3.49
CA LYS A 74 27.47 -32.01 -2.51
C LYS A 74 26.70 -32.52 -1.30
N GLU A 75 25.74 -31.75 -0.80
CA GLU A 75 24.91 -32.12 0.36
C GLU A 75 23.91 -33.22 0.04
N LYS A 76 23.31 -33.22 -1.16
CA LYS A 76 22.24 -34.15 -1.54
C LYS A 76 22.68 -35.35 -2.36
N GLY A 77 23.89 -35.33 -2.92
CA GLY A 77 24.40 -36.37 -3.80
C GLY A 77 23.72 -36.41 -5.17
N GLU A 78 22.93 -35.40 -5.53
CA GLU A 78 22.17 -35.34 -6.78
C GLU A 78 22.20 -33.93 -7.40
N ASP A 79 21.97 -33.85 -8.70
CA ASP A 79 21.88 -32.57 -9.41
C ASP A 79 20.61 -31.81 -9.05
N VAL A 80 20.76 -30.50 -8.87
CA VAL A 80 19.63 -29.58 -8.66
C VAL A 80 18.79 -29.51 -9.95
N PRO A 81 17.44 -29.60 -9.83
CA PRO A 81 16.53 -29.43 -10.96
C PRO A 81 16.87 -28.23 -11.83
N LEU A 82 16.80 -28.39 -13.16
CA LEU A 82 16.94 -27.31 -14.14
C LEU A 82 18.20 -26.41 -13.98
N SER A 83 19.23 -26.87 -13.27
CA SER A 83 20.45 -26.10 -13.00
C SER A 83 21.12 -25.54 -14.26
N THR A 84 21.20 -26.32 -15.34
CA THR A 84 21.72 -25.86 -16.64
C THR A 84 20.97 -24.64 -17.16
N LYS A 85 19.64 -24.61 -17.03
CA LYS A 85 18.82 -23.49 -17.48
C LYS A 85 18.95 -22.27 -16.58
N MET A 86 19.12 -22.47 -15.28
CA MET A 86 19.40 -21.37 -14.35
C MET A 86 20.78 -20.75 -14.61
N LEU A 87 21.77 -21.56 -14.99
CA LEU A 87 23.08 -21.07 -15.42
C LEU A 87 23.00 -20.29 -16.74
N GLU A 88 22.13 -20.71 -17.66
CA GLU A 88 21.84 -19.97 -18.90
C GLU A 88 21.19 -18.60 -18.60
N LEU A 89 20.21 -18.54 -17.69
CA LEU A 89 19.63 -17.28 -17.21
C LEU A 89 20.71 -16.36 -16.61
N ASN A 90 21.57 -16.89 -15.74
CA ASN A 90 22.67 -16.13 -15.15
C ASN A 90 23.66 -15.62 -16.21
N ARG A 91 23.96 -16.40 -17.25
CA ARG A 91 24.80 -15.94 -18.38
C ARG A 91 24.16 -14.73 -19.08
N GLN A 92 22.86 -14.76 -19.34
CA GLN A 92 22.17 -13.61 -19.95
C GLN A 92 22.21 -12.38 -19.03
N ARG A 93 22.00 -12.57 -17.72
CA ARG A 93 22.13 -11.50 -16.72
C ARG A 93 23.55 -10.92 -16.68
N VAL A 94 24.58 -11.74 -16.75
CA VAL A 94 25.98 -11.31 -16.80
C VAL A 94 26.27 -10.49 -18.06
N ASN A 95 25.83 -10.98 -19.23
CA ASN A 95 25.96 -10.27 -20.51
C ASN A 95 25.32 -8.87 -20.45
N LEU A 96 24.11 -8.78 -19.90
CA LEU A 96 23.42 -7.52 -19.74
C LEU A 96 24.15 -6.58 -18.76
N LYS A 97 24.44 -7.05 -17.54
CA LYS A 97 24.93 -6.21 -16.44
C LYS A 97 26.39 -5.78 -16.60
N HIS A 98 27.25 -6.65 -17.13
CA HIS A 98 28.70 -6.41 -17.19
C HIS A 98 29.18 -6.03 -18.60
N HIS A 99 28.43 -6.39 -19.63
CA HIS A 99 28.82 -6.12 -21.02
C HIS A 99 27.84 -5.21 -21.76
N GLY A 100 26.71 -4.84 -21.15
CA GLY A 100 25.70 -3.99 -21.79
C GLY A 100 25.03 -4.66 -23.00
N ILE A 101 25.10 -5.99 -23.10
CA ILE A 101 24.57 -6.75 -24.23
C ILE A 101 23.09 -7.03 -23.96
N LEU A 102 22.21 -6.44 -24.76
CA LEU A 102 20.77 -6.67 -24.66
C LEU A 102 20.41 -8.12 -25.03
N PRO A 103 19.42 -8.72 -24.35
CA PRO A 103 18.96 -10.06 -24.65
C PRO A 103 18.29 -10.13 -26.02
N ARG A 104 18.52 -11.22 -26.75
CA ARG A 104 17.64 -11.60 -27.86
C ARG A 104 16.34 -12.11 -27.27
N ILE A 105 15.24 -11.51 -27.72
CA ILE A 105 13.91 -11.73 -27.16
C ILE A 105 13.55 -13.21 -27.27
N GLU A 106 13.71 -13.79 -28.46
CA GLU A 106 13.35 -15.18 -28.78
C GLU A 106 14.06 -16.17 -27.87
N ASP A 107 15.33 -15.91 -27.56
CA ASP A 107 16.16 -16.77 -26.71
C ASP A 107 15.76 -16.70 -25.23
N CYS A 108 15.01 -15.68 -24.83
CA CYS A 108 14.71 -15.38 -23.42
C CYS A 108 13.23 -15.59 -23.05
N ARG A 109 12.33 -15.76 -24.02
CA ARG A 109 10.86 -15.82 -23.79
C ARG A 109 10.44 -16.87 -22.77
N ASP A 110 11.15 -17.98 -22.70
CA ASP A 110 10.76 -19.11 -21.86
C ASP A 110 11.26 -19.00 -20.42
N PHE A 111 12.12 -18.02 -20.08
CA PHE A 111 12.69 -17.92 -18.73
C PHE A 111 11.64 -17.84 -17.62
N PRO A 112 10.54 -17.09 -17.72
CA PRO A 112 9.51 -17.08 -16.67
C PRO A 112 8.88 -18.46 -16.41
N VAL A 113 8.71 -19.27 -17.45
CA VAL A 113 8.16 -20.63 -17.33
C VAL A 113 9.20 -21.55 -16.70
N VAL A 114 10.44 -21.49 -17.21
CA VAL A 114 11.54 -22.33 -16.73
C VAL A 114 11.90 -22.04 -15.27
N VAL A 115 11.86 -20.77 -14.85
CA VAL A 115 12.09 -20.37 -13.45
C VAL A 115 10.94 -20.85 -12.55
N ASN A 116 9.69 -20.81 -13.01
CA ASN A 116 8.56 -21.36 -12.25
C ASN A 116 8.74 -22.87 -12.01
N ASN A 117 9.04 -23.62 -13.08
CA ASN A 117 9.27 -25.06 -12.98
C ASN A 117 10.45 -25.37 -12.06
N PHE A 118 11.51 -24.55 -12.08
CA PHE A 118 12.63 -24.68 -11.15
C PHE A 118 12.17 -24.54 -9.69
N PHE A 119 11.33 -23.53 -9.38
CA PHE A 119 10.81 -23.35 -8.04
C PHE A 119 9.89 -24.49 -7.61
N GLU A 120 9.00 -24.95 -8.48
CA GLU A 120 8.08 -26.06 -8.20
C GLU A 120 8.85 -27.37 -7.94
N GLU A 121 9.72 -27.77 -8.86
CA GLU A 121 10.50 -29.01 -8.74
C GLU A 121 11.43 -28.97 -7.53
N SER A 122 12.12 -27.85 -7.30
CA SER A 122 13.06 -27.72 -6.18
C SER A 122 12.34 -27.63 -4.83
N SER A 123 11.18 -26.96 -4.76
CA SER A 123 10.37 -26.92 -3.54
C SER A 123 9.82 -28.30 -3.20
N ALA A 124 9.28 -29.02 -4.19
CA ALA A 124 8.80 -30.38 -3.99
C ALA A 124 9.94 -31.33 -3.55
N ARG A 125 11.12 -31.19 -4.15
CA ARG A 125 12.28 -32.05 -3.87
C ARG A 125 12.91 -31.78 -2.51
N TYR A 126 13.27 -30.53 -2.22
CA TYR A 126 14.10 -30.17 -1.08
C TYR A 126 13.32 -29.66 0.13
N LEU A 127 12.19 -28.99 -0.11
CA LEU A 127 11.38 -28.38 0.94
C LEU A 127 10.16 -29.24 1.32
N LYS A 128 9.78 -30.19 0.46
CA LYS A 128 8.58 -31.04 0.59
C LYS A 128 7.29 -30.21 0.68
N ILE A 129 7.24 -29.10 -0.05
CA ILE A 129 6.08 -28.21 -0.14
C ILE A 129 5.75 -27.92 -1.61
N ASN A 130 4.51 -27.53 -1.87
CA ASN A 130 4.14 -26.91 -3.13
C ASN A 130 4.51 -25.43 -3.08
N PHE A 131 5.32 -24.96 -4.05
CA PHE A 131 5.72 -23.56 -4.17
C PHE A 131 4.51 -22.61 -4.31
N ASN A 132 3.45 -23.07 -4.99
CA ASN A 132 2.24 -22.29 -5.20
C ASN A 132 1.48 -22.04 -3.89
N ASN A 133 1.62 -22.93 -2.90
CA ASN A 133 0.99 -22.79 -1.58
C ASN A 133 1.68 -21.75 -0.67
N ILE A 134 2.86 -21.23 -1.06
CA ILE A 134 3.56 -20.22 -0.28
C ILE A 134 2.93 -18.86 -0.56
N THR A 135 2.18 -18.36 0.41
CA THR A 135 1.48 -17.09 0.30
C THR A 135 2.41 -15.90 0.41
N LEU A 136 2.14 -14.82 -0.33
CA LEU A 136 2.82 -13.53 -0.13
C LEU A 136 2.16 -12.71 1.00
N ILE A 137 0.99 -13.15 1.49
CA ILE A 137 0.20 -12.43 2.51
C ILE A 137 0.98 -12.26 3.82
N ASP A 138 1.86 -13.18 4.20
CA ASP A 138 2.62 -13.04 5.45
C ASP A 138 3.72 -11.96 5.39
N LEU A 139 4.04 -11.41 4.20
CA LEU A 139 4.88 -10.21 4.07
C LEU A 139 4.15 -8.93 4.50
N LEU A 140 2.82 -8.96 4.56
CA LEU A 140 2.01 -7.85 5.05
C LEU A 140 2.06 -7.76 6.58
N LYS A 141 2.09 -6.53 7.10
CA LYS A 141 1.89 -6.25 8.52
C LYS A 141 0.49 -6.69 8.95
N ASP A 142 0.38 -7.11 10.21
CA ASP A 142 -0.89 -7.55 10.77
C ASP A 142 -1.92 -6.42 10.74
N SER A 143 -3.03 -6.68 10.04
CA SER A 143 -4.07 -5.70 9.74
C SER A 143 -5.37 -6.43 9.33
N GLU A 144 -6.48 -5.71 9.33
CA GLU A 144 -7.77 -6.20 8.80
C GLU A 144 -7.62 -6.65 7.34
N ASN A 145 -6.90 -5.88 6.53
CA ASN A 145 -6.58 -6.23 5.15
C ASN A 145 -5.86 -7.58 5.01
N LYS A 146 -4.93 -7.88 5.93
CA LYS A 146 -4.24 -9.18 5.95
C LYS A 146 -5.20 -10.33 6.27
N CYS A 147 -6.15 -10.10 7.18
CA CYS A 147 -7.15 -11.12 7.54
C CYS A 147 -8.07 -11.43 6.34
N LEU A 148 -8.60 -10.39 5.69
CA LEU A 148 -9.43 -10.53 4.50
C LEU A 148 -8.71 -11.25 3.35
N LEU A 149 -7.42 -10.99 3.14
CA LEU A 149 -6.64 -11.70 2.13
C LEU A 149 -6.41 -13.18 2.48
N LYS A 150 -6.25 -13.51 3.77
CA LYS A 150 -6.16 -14.92 4.20
C LYS A 150 -7.47 -15.65 3.93
N GLU A 151 -8.60 -15.02 4.24
CA GLU A 151 -9.91 -15.56 3.91
C GLU A 151 -10.09 -15.72 2.39
N ALA A 152 -9.68 -14.72 1.59
CA ALA A 152 -9.73 -14.80 0.13
C ALA A 152 -8.89 -15.98 -0.41
N GLU A 153 -7.70 -16.21 0.15
CA GLU A 153 -6.87 -17.35 -0.21
C GLU A 153 -7.53 -18.69 0.12
N ASP A 154 -8.19 -18.79 1.27
CA ASP A 154 -8.91 -20.00 1.67
C ASP A 154 -10.16 -20.25 0.79
N PHE A 155 -10.84 -19.17 0.37
CA PHE A 155 -11.92 -19.24 -0.64
C PHE A 155 -11.41 -19.68 -2.01
N LEU A 156 -10.25 -19.17 -2.45
CA LEU A 156 -9.63 -19.61 -3.70
C LEU A 156 -9.29 -21.12 -3.66
N LYS A 157 -8.69 -21.60 -2.56
CA LYS A 157 -8.37 -23.04 -2.37
C LYS A 157 -9.61 -23.92 -2.37
N SER A 158 -10.74 -23.40 -1.88
CA SER A 158 -12.03 -24.11 -1.85
C SER A 158 -12.87 -23.89 -3.12
N GLN A 159 -12.30 -23.29 -4.16
CA GLN A 159 -12.96 -22.98 -5.44
C GLN A 159 -14.19 -22.07 -5.31
N ASN A 160 -14.29 -21.32 -4.21
CA ASN A 160 -15.30 -20.28 -4.05
C ASN A 160 -14.76 -18.95 -4.60
N TYR A 161 -14.77 -18.82 -5.92
CA TYR A 161 -14.19 -17.68 -6.64
C TYR A 161 -14.88 -16.35 -6.29
N LYS A 162 -16.20 -16.39 -6.11
CA LYS A 162 -17.02 -15.22 -5.74
C LYS A 162 -16.56 -14.60 -4.41
N GLU A 163 -16.49 -15.38 -3.35
CA GLU A 163 -16.06 -14.89 -2.03
C GLU A 163 -14.58 -14.46 -2.04
N CYS A 164 -13.73 -15.14 -2.81
CA CYS A 164 -12.34 -14.72 -3.01
C CYS A 164 -12.28 -13.29 -3.60
N GLN A 165 -13.01 -13.04 -4.69
CA GLN A 165 -13.05 -11.74 -5.35
C GLN A 165 -13.68 -10.65 -4.48
N ILE A 166 -14.75 -10.96 -3.76
CA ILE A 166 -15.38 -10.04 -2.79
C ILE A 166 -14.39 -9.64 -1.71
N ASN A 167 -13.64 -10.58 -1.13
CA ASN A 167 -12.67 -10.25 -0.10
C ASN A 167 -11.49 -9.44 -0.65
N CYS A 168 -11.04 -9.71 -1.87
CA CYS A 168 -10.05 -8.85 -2.55
C CYS A 168 -10.59 -7.42 -2.75
N ARG A 169 -11.86 -7.29 -3.11
CA ARG A 169 -12.50 -5.98 -3.26
C ARG A 169 -12.60 -5.21 -1.94
N LYS A 170 -13.01 -5.87 -0.84
CA LYS A 170 -13.06 -5.28 0.50
C LYS A 170 -11.72 -4.69 0.91
N VAL A 171 -10.63 -5.39 0.58
CA VAL A 171 -9.26 -4.93 0.82
C VAL A 171 -8.94 -3.65 0.04
N ILE A 172 -9.29 -3.59 -1.26
CA ILE A 172 -9.11 -2.38 -2.07
C ILE A 172 -9.92 -1.21 -1.48
N TYR A 173 -11.17 -1.47 -1.08
CA TYR A 173 -12.02 -0.46 -0.45
C TYR A 173 -11.38 0.10 0.83
N LEU A 174 -10.96 -0.76 1.76
CA LEU A 174 -10.36 -0.34 3.03
C LEU A 174 -9.04 0.40 2.81
N ALA A 175 -8.25 -0.03 1.83
CA ALA A 175 -6.95 0.56 1.56
C ALA A 175 -7.05 1.92 0.85
N PHE A 176 -7.98 2.12 -0.09
CA PHE A 176 -7.97 3.29 -0.98
C PHE A 176 -9.27 4.08 -1.02
N GLU A 177 -10.43 3.44 -0.90
CA GLU A 177 -11.70 4.08 -1.23
C GLU A 177 -12.44 4.63 -0.02
N LYS A 178 -12.25 4.02 1.16
CA LYS A 178 -12.89 4.44 2.42
C LYS A 178 -12.70 5.93 2.76
N GLN A 179 -11.61 6.53 2.31
CA GLN A 179 -11.31 7.96 2.50
C GLN A 179 -12.15 8.90 1.61
N TYR A 180 -12.86 8.36 0.62
CA TYR A 180 -13.78 9.07 -0.28
C TYR A 180 -15.26 8.91 0.14
N ASP A 181 -15.51 8.35 1.32
CA ASP A 181 -16.86 8.17 1.89
C ASP A 181 -17.48 9.53 2.26
N ILE A 182 -18.62 9.86 1.66
CA ILE A 182 -19.33 11.13 1.87
C ILE A 182 -20.48 11.02 2.89
N ARG A 183 -20.71 9.85 3.48
CA ARG A 183 -21.85 9.65 4.40
C ARG A 183 -21.83 10.57 5.61
N ASP A 184 -20.66 10.93 6.12
CA ASP A 184 -20.50 11.85 7.26
C ASP A 184 -21.06 13.26 6.97
N PHE A 185 -21.23 13.64 5.71
CA PHE A 185 -21.77 14.95 5.30
C PHE A 185 -23.31 15.00 5.27
N GLU A 186 -23.99 13.84 5.30
CA GLU A 186 -25.46 13.74 5.27
C GLU A 186 -26.12 14.46 6.45
N LYS A 187 -25.50 14.36 7.65
CA LYS A 187 -26.04 14.95 8.89
C LYS A 187 -25.73 16.44 9.03
N GLY A 188 -25.01 17.07 8.08
CA GLY A 188 -24.58 18.48 8.16
C GLY A 188 -23.62 18.77 9.32
N THR A 189 -23.15 17.73 10.01
CA THR A 189 -22.25 17.74 11.16
C THR A 189 -20.97 16.99 10.85
N ALA A 190 -20.49 17.04 9.60
CA ALA A 190 -19.11 16.66 9.35
C ALA A 190 -18.27 17.57 10.24
N ASN A 191 -17.74 17.02 11.35
CA ASN A 191 -16.82 17.75 12.20
C ASN A 191 -15.74 18.29 11.27
N VAL A 192 -15.37 19.57 11.42
CA VAL A 192 -14.38 20.24 10.57
C VAL A 192 -13.13 19.38 10.34
N LEU A 193 -12.73 18.59 11.35
CA LEU A 193 -11.66 17.58 11.28
C LEU A 193 -11.91 16.44 10.26
N GLY A 194 -13.14 15.92 10.16
CA GLY A 194 -13.55 14.91 9.20
C GLY A 194 -13.63 15.45 7.77
N SER A 195 -14.05 16.71 7.59
CA SER A 195 -14.01 17.37 6.27
C SER A 195 -12.59 17.63 5.78
N PHE A 196 -11.61 17.84 6.66
CA PHE A 196 -10.20 17.94 6.28
C PHE A 196 -9.53 16.59 5.96
N ALA A 197 -10.12 15.49 6.40
CA ALA A 197 -9.58 14.14 6.18
C ALA A 197 -10.22 13.41 4.99
N SER A 198 -11.39 13.86 4.52
CA SER A 198 -12.04 13.30 3.34
C SER A 198 -11.27 13.67 2.08
N MET A 199 -11.05 12.67 1.22
CA MET A 199 -10.50 12.86 -0.12
C MET A 199 -11.60 12.98 -1.19
N ALA A 200 -12.87 12.96 -0.78
CA ALA A 200 -13.99 13.13 -1.71
C ALA A 200 -13.93 14.51 -2.40
N PRO A 201 -14.32 14.61 -3.69
CA PRO A 201 -14.41 15.89 -4.37
C PRO A 201 -15.29 16.88 -3.61
N SER A 202 -14.87 18.15 -3.55
CA SER A 202 -15.56 19.18 -2.79
C SER A 202 -17.04 19.36 -3.17
N TYR A 203 -17.38 19.17 -4.45
CA TYR A 203 -18.78 19.25 -4.92
C TYR A 203 -19.67 18.14 -4.38
N ALA A 204 -19.09 16.99 -3.99
CA ALA A 204 -19.83 15.83 -3.47
C ALA A 204 -20.01 15.85 -1.95
N THR A 205 -19.43 16.85 -1.27
CA THR A 205 -19.46 16.98 0.19
C THR A 205 -20.63 17.81 0.71
N THR A 206 -21.62 18.12 -0.14
CA THR A 206 -22.80 18.90 0.23
C THR A 206 -23.99 17.99 0.49
N LYS A 207 -24.91 18.45 1.36
CA LYS A 207 -26.13 17.70 1.68
C LYS A 207 -27.04 17.58 0.45
N GLU A 208 -27.11 18.65 -0.34
CA GLU A 208 -27.90 18.70 -1.57
C GLU A 208 -27.41 17.66 -2.59
N TYR A 209 -26.09 17.48 -2.72
CA TYR A 209 -25.52 16.47 -3.62
C TYR A 209 -25.93 15.06 -3.18
N ILE A 210 -25.82 14.76 -1.88
CA ILE A 210 -26.19 13.45 -1.33
C ILE A 210 -27.66 13.15 -1.59
N GLU A 211 -28.55 14.09 -1.28
CA GLU A 211 -30.00 13.92 -1.48
C GLU A 211 -30.38 13.68 -2.95
N GLU A 212 -29.63 14.26 -3.90
CA GLU A 212 -29.90 14.14 -5.33
C GLU A 212 -29.27 12.89 -5.98
N HIS A 213 -28.06 12.51 -5.55
CA HIS A 213 -27.21 11.54 -6.25
C HIS A 213 -27.05 10.19 -5.55
N VAL A 214 -27.20 10.12 -4.22
CA VAL A 214 -27.06 8.85 -3.49
C VAL A 214 -28.39 8.09 -3.52
N LYS A 215 -28.42 6.98 -4.24
CA LYS A 215 -29.59 6.11 -4.39
C LYS A 215 -29.38 4.74 -3.75
N GLU A 216 -28.14 4.29 -3.71
CA GLU A 216 -27.72 3.03 -3.11
C GLU A 216 -26.47 3.22 -2.23
N PRO A 217 -26.18 2.28 -1.30
CA PRO A 217 -25.07 2.44 -0.35
C PRO A 217 -23.70 2.64 -1.00
N THR A 218 -23.47 2.06 -2.18
CA THR A 218 -22.22 2.20 -2.92
C THR A 218 -22.00 3.62 -3.46
N ASP A 219 -23.07 4.41 -3.65
CA ASP A 219 -22.99 5.80 -4.14
C ASP A 219 -22.37 6.76 -3.11
N TYR A 220 -22.27 6.37 -1.84
CA TYR A 220 -21.56 7.15 -0.82
C TYR A 220 -20.04 7.21 -1.07
N ILE A 221 -19.49 6.41 -2.00
CA ILE A 221 -18.09 6.49 -2.39
C ILE A 221 -17.96 7.32 -3.66
N VAL A 222 -17.51 8.56 -3.52
CA VAL A 222 -17.29 9.46 -4.66
C VAL A 222 -15.79 9.69 -4.85
N LEU A 223 -15.21 8.96 -5.81
CA LEU A 223 -13.78 9.01 -6.09
C LEU A 223 -13.40 10.30 -6.85
N ASP A 224 -12.37 11.00 -6.38
CA ASP A 224 -11.59 11.89 -7.24
C ASP A 224 -10.61 11.05 -8.05
N TYR A 225 -11.03 10.62 -9.24
CA TYR A 225 -10.22 9.78 -10.13
C TYR A 225 -8.84 10.38 -10.41
N ASN A 226 -8.74 11.69 -10.61
CA ASN A 226 -7.47 12.35 -10.90
C ASN A 226 -6.54 12.36 -9.68
N GLY A 227 -7.10 12.59 -8.48
CA GLY A 227 -6.37 12.52 -7.22
C GLY A 227 -5.88 11.10 -6.96
N LEU A 228 -6.78 10.12 -7.07
CA LEU A 228 -6.48 8.70 -6.85
C LEU A 228 -5.41 8.19 -7.82
N ASP A 229 -5.53 8.49 -9.12
CA ASP A 229 -4.54 8.05 -10.11
C ASP A 229 -3.14 8.63 -9.81
N LYS A 230 -3.06 9.90 -9.37
CA LYS A 230 -1.79 10.50 -8.93
C LYS A 230 -1.20 9.78 -7.73
N ASP A 231 -2.02 9.47 -6.74
CA ASP A 231 -1.59 8.77 -5.53
C ASP A 231 -1.10 7.35 -5.85
N LEU A 232 -1.84 6.62 -6.70
CA LEU A 232 -1.45 5.29 -7.17
C LEU A 232 -0.10 5.33 -7.91
N LEU A 233 0.08 6.29 -8.83
CA LEU A 233 1.34 6.49 -9.54
C LEU A 233 2.49 6.85 -8.60
N ALA A 234 2.25 7.71 -7.61
CA ALA A 234 3.26 8.10 -6.62
C ALA A 234 3.73 6.91 -5.75
N ILE A 235 2.83 5.95 -5.48
CA ILE A 235 3.16 4.70 -4.79
C ILE A 235 3.85 3.68 -5.72
N GLY A 236 3.77 3.88 -7.04
CA GLY A 236 4.27 2.93 -8.04
C GLY A 236 3.29 1.80 -8.34
N ILE A 237 2.00 1.98 -8.06
CA ILE A 237 0.94 1.03 -8.39
C ILE A 237 0.54 1.19 -9.85
N SER A 238 0.40 0.06 -10.55
CA SER A 238 -0.14 0.00 -11.91
C SER A 238 -1.62 0.42 -11.92
N LEU A 239 -1.92 1.53 -12.60
CA LEU A 239 -3.31 1.98 -12.80
C LEU A 239 -4.16 0.89 -13.46
N ILE A 240 -3.58 0.18 -14.44
CA ILE A 240 -4.28 -0.89 -15.14
C ILE A 240 -4.65 -2.01 -14.16
N ASP A 241 -3.72 -2.45 -13.31
CA ASP A 241 -4.01 -3.53 -12.37
C ASP A 241 -5.05 -3.11 -11.31
N TYR A 242 -4.94 -1.88 -10.77
CA TYR A 242 -5.92 -1.34 -9.83
C TYR A 242 -7.33 -1.29 -10.43
N TRP A 243 -7.46 -0.67 -11.61
CA TRP A 243 -8.75 -0.54 -12.28
C TRP A 243 -9.30 -1.87 -12.78
N ASN A 244 -8.44 -2.82 -13.17
CA ASN A 244 -8.88 -4.17 -13.53
C ASN A 244 -9.49 -4.89 -12.34
N ILE A 245 -8.88 -4.85 -11.15
CA ILE A 245 -9.48 -5.44 -9.94
C ILE A 245 -10.86 -4.85 -9.72
N ARG A 246 -11.01 -3.51 -9.78
CA ARG A 246 -12.32 -2.86 -9.59
C ARG A 246 -13.36 -3.26 -10.65
N ARG A 247 -12.95 -3.59 -11.88
CA ARG A 247 -13.85 -4.04 -12.96
C ARG A 247 -14.27 -5.49 -12.84
N ILE A 248 -13.40 -6.36 -12.34
CA ILE A 248 -13.64 -7.81 -12.25
C ILE A 248 -14.09 -8.24 -10.85
N THR A 249 -14.45 -7.28 -9.98
CA THR A 249 -14.97 -7.56 -8.65
C THR A 249 -16.17 -6.63 -8.39
N PRO A 250 -17.14 -7.05 -7.57
CA PRO A 250 -18.37 -6.28 -7.36
C PRO A 250 -18.07 -4.96 -6.65
N GLU A 251 -19.01 -4.01 -6.68
CA GLU A 251 -18.91 -2.84 -5.81
C GLU A 251 -19.25 -3.23 -4.36
N VAL A 252 -18.53 -2.65 -3.40
CA VAL A 252 -18.74 -2.92 -1.99
C VAL A 252 -18.77 -1.62 -1.20
N TYR A 253 -19.51 -1.63 -0.11
CA TYR A 253 -19.55 -0.53 0.85
C TYR A 253 -19.54 -1.07 2.28
N TYR A 254 -18.85 -0.38 3.19
CA TYR A 254 -18.78 -0.78 4.59
C TYR A 254 -19.52 0.19 5.50
N TYR A 255 -20.61 -0.30 6.11
CA TYR A 255 -21.34 0.42 7.15
C TYR A 255 -20.54 0.41 8.46
N LYS A 256 -19.87 1.52 8.77
CA LYS A 256 -19.07 1.65 10.00
C LYS A 256 -19.91 1.50 11.29
N GLU A 257 -21.15 1.98 11.28
CA GLU A 257 -22.07 1.94 12.43
C GLU A 257 -22.50 0.49 12.75
N ASP A 258 -22.89 -0.26 11.73
CA ASP A 258 -23.42 -1.63 11.87
C ASP A 258 -22.35 -2.72 11.70
N LYS A 259 -21.13 -2.33 11.31
CA LYS A 259 -20.01 -3.22 10.96
C LYS A 259 -20.37 -4.25 9.89
N GLU A 260 -21.18 -3.82 8.92
CA GLU A 260 -21.72 -4.67 7.87
C GLU A 260 -21.19 -4.28 6.49
N TRP A 261 -20.97 -5.29 5.64
CA TRP A 261 -20.60 -5.10 4.25
C TRP A 261 -21.83 -5.20 3.36
N VAL A 262 -22.04 -4.17 2.55
CA VAL A 262 -22.96 -4.23 1.41
C VAL A 262 -22.14 -4.63 0.19
N ILE A 263 -22.63 -5.63 -0.53
CA ILE A 263 -22.05 -6.15 -1.77
C ILE A 263 -23.10 -5.93 -2.85
N LYS A 264 -22.73 -5.17 -3.88
CA LYS A 264 -23.58 -4.95 -5.05
C LYS A 264 -23.38 -6.12 -6.01
N ASP A 265 -24.23 -7.12 -5.86
CA ASP A 265 -24.20 -8.32 -6.68
C ASP A 265 -24.99 -8.08 -7.96
N GLU A 266 -24.29 -8.05 -9.10
CA GLU A 266 -24.94 -8.01 -10.41
C GLU A 266 -25.33 -9.44 -10.81
N PHE A 267 -26.48 -9.62 -11.45
CA PHE A 267 -27.05 -10.95 -11.75
C PHE A 267 -26.21 -11.79 -12.75
N GLU A 268 -25.12 -11.25 -13.29
CA GLU A 268 -24.20 -11.94 -14.19
C GLU A 268 -22.96 -12.42 -13.43
N ASP A 269 -22.89 -13.72 -13.16
CA ASP A 269 -21.75 -14.37 -12.47
C ASP A 269 -20.52 -14.57 -13.39
N ASP A 270 -20.54 -14.05 -14.63
CA ASP A 270 -19.48 -14.28 -15.64
C ASP A 270 -18.10 -13.77 -15.19
N ILE A 271 -18.07 -12.81 -14.26
CA ILE A 271 -16.83 -12.28 -13.68
C ILE A 271 -16.21 -13.22 -12.64
N TYR A 272 -16.97 -14.17 -12.07
CA TYR A 272 -16.52 -15.04 -10.99
C TYR A 272 -15.95 -16.35 -11.52
N ASN A 273 -14.67 -16.36 -11.83
CA ASN A 273 -13.96 -17.52 -12.35
C ASN A 273 -12.56 -17.63 -11.76
N GLU A 274 -11.93 -18.79 -11.93
CA GLU A 274 -10.61 -19.10 -11.38
C GLU A 274 -9.54 -18.07 -11.81
N GLU A 275 -9.48 -17.73 -13.10
CA GLU A 275 -8.50 -16.79 -13.64
C GLU A 275 -8.63 -15.40 -13.00
N ASN A 276 -9.86 -14.88 -12.91
CA ASN A 276 -10.14 -13.57 -12.30
C ASN A 276 -9.88 -13.58 -10.79
N ALA A 277 -10.22 -14.66 -10.09
CA ALA A 277 -9.97 -14.80 -8.66
C ALA A 277 -8.46 -14.87 -8.36
N GLU A 278 -7.71 -15.67 -9.10
CA GLU A 278 -6.24 -15.73 -9.00
C GLU A 278 -5.58 -14.38 -9.30
N TYR A 279 -6.03 -13.71 -10.37
CA TYR A 279 -5.54 -12.39 -10.73
C TYR A 279 -5.83 -11.37 -9.61
N SER A 280 -7.07 -11.33 -9.13
CA SER A 280 -7.53 -10.40 -8.09
C SER A 280 -6.75 -10.59 -6.80
N LEU A 281 -6.60 -11.83 -6.32
CA LEU A 281 -5.85 -12.13 -5.10
C LEU A 281 -4.39 -11.69 -5.24
N ARG A 282 -3.71 -12.12 -6.29
CA ARG A 282 -2.30 -11.80 -6.51
C ARG A 282 -2.08 -10.29 -6.60
N LYS A 283 -2.84 -9.59 -7.46
CA LYS A 283 -2.65 -8.16 -7.68
C LYS A 283 -3.04 -7.32 -6.47
N THR A 284 -4.04 -7.74 -5.70
CA THR A 284 -4.37 -7.06 -4.43
C THR A 284 -3.24 -7.17 -3.41
N ILE A 285 -2.59 -8.33 -3.29
CA ILE A 285 -1.42 -8.51 -2.40
C ILE A 285 -0.27 -7.60 -2.85
N GLU A 286 0.06 -7.59 -4.14
CA GLU A 286 1.11 -6.73 -4.70
C GLU A 286 0.85 -5.24 -4.41
N ILE A 287 -0.38 -4.77 -4.65
CA ILE A 287 -0.80 -3.40 -4.40
C ILE A 287 -0.62 -3.02 -2.92
N LEU A 288 -1.02 -3.90 -2.00
CA LEU A 288 -0.85 -3.63 -0.57
C LEU A 288 0.62 -3.61 -0.13
N LEU A 289 1.46 -4.49 -0.68
CA LEU A 289 2.88 -4.50 -0.38
C LEU A 289 3.54 -3.18 -0.81
N LEU A 290 3.22 -2.68 -2.00
CA LEU A 290 3.69 -1.37 -2.48
C LEU A 290 3.20 -0.23 -1.60
N LYS A 291 1.91 -0.24 -1.22
CA LYS A 291 1.35 0.77 -0.30
C LYS A 291 2.03 0.75 1.06
N GLN A 292 2.28 -0.44 1.61
CA GLN A 292 2.97 -0.61 2.89
C GLN A 292 4.40 -0.08 2.83
N GLU A 293 5.13 -0.37 1.76
CA GLU A 293 6.50 0.10 1.55
C GLU A 293 6.55 1.64 1.45
N ASN A 294 5.64 2.23 0.67
CA ASN A 294 5.52 3.69 0.56
C ASN A 294 5.26 4.34 1.93
N ILE A 295 4.35 3.78 2.74
CA ILE A 295 4.08 4.26 4.10
C ILE A 295 5.34 4.18 4.98
N SER A 296 6.15 3.12 4.88
CA SER A 296 7.40 3.03 5.66
C SER A 296 8.48 4.00 5.21
N GLN A 297 8.46 4.43 3.94
CA GLN A 297 9.41 5.41 3.41
C GLN A 297 9.02 6.86 3.73
N GLN A 298 7.74 7.12 4.05
CA GLN A 298 7.28 8.44 4.44
C GLN A 298 7.98 8.91 5.72
N ARG A 299 8.78 9.97 5.59
CA ARG A 299 9.39 10.65 6.73
C ARG A 299 8.45 11.73 7.22
N LEU A 300 7.62 11.40 8.21
CA LEU A 300 6.89 12.40 8.96
C LEU A 300 7.84 13.02 9.98
N ALA A 301 8.03 14.35 9.92
CA ALA A 301 8.62 15.06 11.04
C ALA A 301 7.75 14.77 12.27
N LYS A 302 8.36 14.35 13.38
CA LYS A 302 7.65 14.24 14.66
C LYS A 302 7.22 15.65 15.08
N GLY A 303 6.06 16.07 14.63
CA GLY A 303 5.42 17.29 15.07
C GLY A 303 4.98 17.09 16.51
N ASN A 304 5.82 17.49 17.47
CA ASN A 304 5.35 17.66 18.83
C ASN A 304 4.39 18.85 18.79
N ILE A 305 3.09 18.58 18.89
CA ILE A 305 2.11 19.64 19.09
C ILE A 305 2.43 20.27 20.45
N LYS A 306 3.03 21.47 20.42
CA LYS A 306 3.34 22.21 21.64
C LYS A 306 2.05 22.81 22.17
N THR A 307 1.72 22.50 23.43
CA THR A 307 0.64 23.16 24.15
C THR A 307 1.27 24.24 25.02
N VAL A 308 0.72 25.46 24.97
CA VAL A 308 1.20 26.61 25.73
C VAL A 308 0.04 27.27 26.46
N LYS A 309 0.38 28.04 27.51
CA LYS A 309 -0.60 28.83 28.25
C LYS A 309 -0.56 30.28 27.82
N ILE A 310 -1.72 30.91 27.87
CA ILE A 310 -1.87 32.34 27.62
C ILE A 310 -1.44 33.13 28.86
N LYS A 311 -0.53 34.09 28.65
CA LYS A 311 0.10 34.87 29.72
C LYS A 311 -0.80 35.98 30.26
N ASN A 312 -1.56 36.62 29.38
CA ASN A 312 -2.32 37.83 29.66
C ASN A 312 -3.83 37.56 29.71
N THR A 313 -4.55 38.31 30.54
CA THR A 313 -6.02 38.26 30.61
C THR A 313 -6.61 38.99 29.40
N ALA A 314 -7.61 38.42 28.73
CA ALA A 314 -8.21 38.92 27.49
C ALA A 314 -7.22 39.08 26.32
N THR A 315 -6.41 38.05 26.07
CA THR A 315 -5.50 38.00 24.92
C THR A 315 -6.28 37.89 23.62
N LYS A 316 -6.06 38.84 22.72
CA LYS A 316 -6.79 38.93 21.44
C LYS A 316 -6.30 37.88 20.45
N VAL A 317 -7.24 37.13 19.90
CA VAL A 317 -7.01 36.21 18.78
C VAL A 317 -7.43 36.92 17.50
N TYR A 318 -6.46 37.11 16.62
CA TYR A 318 -6.63 37.79 15.34
C TYR A 318 -6.94 36.80 14.21
N GLU A 319 -7.77 37.19 13.25
CA GLU A 319 -8.05 36.40 12.04
C GLU A 319 -6.81 36.22 11.16
N LYS A 320 -5.96 37.25 11.10
CA LYS A 320 -4.68 37.29 10.37
C LYS A 320 -3.56 37.66 11.33
N ALA A 321 -2.32 37.28 11.01
CA ALA A 321 -1.13 37.68 11.77
C ALA A 321 -0.82 39.19 11.60
N SER A 322 -1.65 40.03 12.22
CA SER A 322 -1.54 41.49 12.22
C SER A 322 -2.48 42.07 13.28
N ILE A 323 -1.99 43.06 14.04
CA ILE A 323 -2.77 43.80 15.04
C ILE A 323 -3.98 44.55 14.46
N ASP A 324 -3.94 44.92 13.18
CA ASP A 324 -5.05 45.60 12.49
C ASP A 324 -6.14 44.61 12.02
N SER A 325 -5.95 43.32 12.28
CA SER A 325 -6.88 42.29 11.86
C SER A 325 -8.10 42.23 12.79
N LYS A 326 -9.21 41.71 12.26
CA LYS A 326 -10.41 41.46 13.02
C LYS A 326 -10.12 40.49 14.16
N ILE A 327 -10.54 40.85 15.36
CA ILE A 327 -10.48 39.97 16.53
C ILE A 327 -11.58 38.93 16.37
N VAL A 328 -11.19 37.66 16.31
CA VAL A 328 -12.10 36.51 16.17
C VAL A 328 -12.47 35.91 17.52
N ASN A 329 -11.62 36.09 18.54
CA ASN A 329 -11.90 35.67 19.91
C ASN A 329 -10.97 36.37 20.91
N GLU A 330 -11.26 36.23 22.21
CA GLU A 330 -10.39 36.62 23.31
C GLU A 330 -10.16 35.40 24.21
N LEU A 331 -8.92 35.22 24.66
CA LEU A 331 -8.51 34.13 25.53
C LEU A 331 -8.18 34.65 26.92
N ASP A 332 -8.59 33.89 27.93
CA ASP A 332 -8.28 34.20 29.32
C ASP A 332 -6.90 33.69 29.72
N LYS A 333 -6.38 34.25 30.81
CA LYS A 333 -5.11 33.84 31.38
C LYS A 333 -5.17 32.36 31.77
N ASP A 334 -4.05 31.65 31.62
CA ASP A 334 -3.88 30.23 31.93
C ASP A 334 -4.67 29.25 31.02
N GLU A 335 -5.39 29.75 30.01
CA GLU A 335 -6.00 28.88 29.01
C GLU A 335 -4.94 28.16 28.18
N GLU A 336 -5.13 26.85 27.98
CA GLU A 336 -4.24 26.01 27.17
C GLU A 336 -4.65 26.03 25.70
N VAL A 337 -3.68 26.32 24.84
CA VAL A 337 -3.85 26.33 23.39
C VAL A 337 -2.77 25.53 22.68
N TYR A 338 -3.13 24.94 21.54
CA TYR A 338 -2.17 24.25 20.69
C TYR A 338 -1.49 25.23 19.74
N LEU A 339 -0.16 25.23 19.73
CA LEU A 339 0.63 26.00 18.76
C LEU A 339 0.84 25.21 17.47
N GLY A 340 0.52 25.84 16.35
CA GLY A 340 0.86 25.35 15.02
C GLY A 340 2.19 25.89 14.53
N ALA A 341 2.21 27.16 14.13
CA ALA A 341 3.36 27.79 13.48
C ALA A 341 3.59 29.21 14.01
N ARG A 342 4.85 29.57 14.23
CA ARG A 342 5.30 30.93 14.52
C ARG A 342 5.66 31.63 13.22
N ILE A 343 4.98 32.72 12.91
CA ILE A 343 5.14 33.46 11.65
C ILE A 343 5.34 34.94 11.93
N ARG A 344 6.02 35.64 11.03
CA ARG A 344 6.13 37.09 11.09
C ARG A 344 4.81 37.74 10.67
N GLY A 345 4.46 38.85 11.31
CA GLY A 345 3.30 39.66 10.98
C GLY A 345 3.28 40.11 9.51
N LEU A 346 2.08 40.21 8.94
CA LEU A 346 1.88 40.64 7.55
C LEU A 346 2.25 42.11 7.34
N LYS A 347 2.02 42.94 8.35
CA LYS A 347 2.20 44.41 8.28
C LYS A 347 3.16 44.97 9.33
N ASP A 348 3.50 44.17 10.33
CA ASP A 348 4.37 44.57 11.43
C ASP A 348 5.59 43.66 11.53
N LYS A 349 6.52 44.00 12.42
CA LYS A 349 7.74 43.20 12.67
C LYS A 349 7.53 42.15 13.77
N ASN A 350 6.33 42.06 14.33
CA ASN A 350 6.05 41.18 15.45
C ASN A 350 5.90 39.74 14.94
N PHE A 351 6.08 38.78 15.85
CA PHE A 351 5.79 37.39 15.59
C PHE A 351 4.41 37.04 16.13
N TYR A 352 3.74 36.17 15.39
CA TYR A 352 2.43 35.64 15.73
C TYR A 352 2.50 34.12 15.71
N CYS A 353 1.84 33.51 16.67
CA CYS A 353 1.67 32.08 16.72
C CYS A 353 0.25 31.71 16.27
N ARG A 354 0.16 30.80 15.30
CA ARG A 354 -1.09 30.16 14.91
C ARG A 354 -1.54 29.26 16.05
N ILE A 355 -2.72 29.52 16.59
CA ILE A 355 -3.28 28.75 17.69
C ILE A 355 -4.54 27.99 17.26
N ILE A 356 -4.77 26.85 17.93
CA ILE A 356 -6.01 26.08 17.86
C ILE A 356 -6.46 25.81 19.28
N ARG A 357 -7.69 26.20 19.62
CA ARG A 357 -8.37 25.83 20.87
C ARG A 357 -9.54 24.91 20.58
N LEU A 358 -9.62 23.81 21.30
CA LEU A 358 -10.79 22.94 21.35
C LEU A 358 -11.74 23.49 22.44
N THR A 359 -12.97 23.88 22.08
CA THR A 359 -13.99 24.30 23.06
C THR A 359 -14.91 23.14 23.41
N ASP A 360 -15.35 23.07 24.67
CA ASP A 360 -16.17 21.96 25.16
C ASP A 360 -17.61 22.00 24.59
N LYS A 361 -17.90 21.01 23.74
CA LYS A 361 -19.15 20.32 23.34
C LYS A 361 -20.54 20.99 23.30
N SER A 362 -20.77 22.29 23.56
CA SER A 362 -22.15 22.82 23.62
C SER A 362 -22.51 24.01 22.72
N GLN A 363 -21.63 24.49 21.82
CA GLN A 363 -21.99 25.57 20.89
C GLN A 363 -21.48 25.30 19.46
N LYS A 364 -22.28 25.71 18.46
CA LYS A 364 -22.13 25.42 17.01
C LYS A 364 -20.78 25.78 16.35
N ASN A 365 -19.83 26.39 17.06
CA ASN A 365 -18.45 26.66 16.62
C ASN A 365 -17.44 26.02 17.59
N ASN A 366 -17.09 24.76 17.35
CA ASN A 366 -16.32 23.90 18.27
C ASN A 366 -14.80 24.17 18.32
N PHE A 367 -14.29 25.19 17.61
CA PHE A 367 -12.87 25.46 17.51
C PHE A 367 -12.62 26.96 17.40
N VAL A 368 -11.64 27.46 18.15
CA VAL A 368 -11.11 28.82 17.96
C VAL A 368 -9.83 28.69 17.16
N TYR A 369 -9.82 29.33 16.00
CA TYR A 369 -8.68 29.34 15.09
C TYR A 369 -8.26 30.78 14.82
N GLY A 370 -6.97 31.07 14.99
CA GLY A 370 -6.43 32.40 14.67
C GLY A 370 -4.98 32.57 15.10
N PHE A 371 -4.58 33.83 15.25
CA PHE A 371 -3.22 34.23 15.55
C PHE A 371 -3.16 35.03 16.84
N VAL A 372 -2.19 34.72 17.69
CA VAL A 372 -1.90 35.48 18.92
C VAL A 372 -0.48 36.02 18.82
N CYS A 373 -0.22 37.21 19.34
CA CYS A 373 1.12 37.77 19.40
C CYS A 373 2.02 36.88 20.27
N ASP A 374 3.25 36.65 19.81
CA ASP A 374 4.22 35.80 20.49
C ASP A 374 4.52 36.25 21.93
N GLU A 375 4.41 37.56 22.19
CA GLU A 375 4.62 38.16 23.52
C GLU A 375 3.52 37.83 24.54
N ASP A 376 2.34 37.42 24.07
CA ASP A 376 1.18 37.06 24.90
C ASP A 376 1.16 35.58 25.28
N ILE A 377 2.17 34.81 24.85
CA ILE A 377 2.29 33.37 25.09
C ILE A 377 3.37 33.11 26.14
N GLU A 378 3.07 32.21 27.08
CA GLU A 378 4.05 31.71 28.05
C GLU A 378 4.69 30.42 27.51
N GLU A 379 5.90 30.52 26.97
CA GLU A 379 6.69 29.34 26.58
C GLU A 379 7.11 28.56 27.83
N ARG A 380 6.81 27.26 27.86
CA ARG A 380 7.29 26.33 28.89
C ARG A 380 8.68 25.78 28.57
#